data_AF-A0A958NA19-F1
#
_entry.id   AF-A0A958NA19-F1
#
_cell.length_a   1.000
_cell.length_b   1.000
_cell.length_c   1.000
_cell.angle_alpha   90.00
_cell.angle_beta   90.00
_cell.angle_gamma   90.00
#
_symmetry.space_group_name_H-M   'P 1'
#
loop_
_entity.id
_entity.type
_entity.pdbx_description
1 polymer ?
#
loop_
_entity_poly.entity_id
_entity_poly.type
_entity_poly.pdbx_seq_one_letter_code
_entity_poly.pdbx_strand_id
1 'polypeptide(L)' 'MQKVIVNTSKAPAPVGPYSQAIDTGSFLFCSGQVSIDPSTNEVLKGSVVEQTALVMKNIGGVLSQA' A
#
# COMPACT_ATOMS: atom_id res chain seq x y z
N MET A 1 8.83 8.03 -21.15
CA MET A 1 7.83 7.46 -20.23
C MET A 1 8.20 7.88 -18.83
N GLN A 2 7.24 8.42 -18.09
CA GLN A 2 7.43 8.81 -16.70
C GLN A 2 7.42 7.53 -15.83
N LYS A 3 8.26 7.48 -14.80
CA LYS A 3 8.30 6.41 -13.82
C LYS A 3 8.53 7.02 -12.45
N VAL A 4 7.46 7.25 -11.72
CA VAL A 4 7.51 7.79 -10.35
C VAL A 4 7.30 6.65 -9.37
N ILE A 5 8.18 6.58 -8.37
CA ILE A 5 8.04 5.65 -7.26
C ILE A 5 7.11 6.29 -6.24
N VAL A 6 6.00 5.62 -5.92
CA VAL A 6 5.08 6.07 -4.86
C VAL A 6 5.59 5.56 -3.52
N ASN A 7 5.70 6.47 -2.54
CA ASN A 7 6.10 6.18 -1.18
C ASN A 7 5.23 6.99 -0.20
N THR A 8 4.55 6.32 0.72
CA THR A 8 3.70 6.89 1.74
C THR A 8 3.87 6.16 3.07
N SER A 9 3.77 6.91 4.18
CA SER A 9 3.66 6.35 5.53
C SER A 9 2.26 5.85 5.88
N LYS A 10 1.27 6.04 4.98
CA LYS A 10 -0.13 5.60 5.17
C LYS A 10 -0.41 4.19 4.63
N ALA A 11 0.62 3.48 4.20
CA ALA A 11 0.56 2.09 3.76
C ALA A 11 1.85 1.37 4.20
N PRO A 12 1.83 0.02 4.32
CA PRO A 12 3.00 -0.75 4.74
C PRO A 12 4.23 -0.46 3.88
N ALA A 13 5.37 -0.30 4.53
CA ALA A 13 6.63 -0.09 3.83
C ALA A 13 7.03 -1.36 3.05
N PRO A 14 7.67 -1.24 1.88
CA PRO A 14 8.17 -2.40 1.15
C PRO A 14 9.22 -3.17 1.95
N VAL A 15 9.00 -4.47 2.15
CA VAL A 15 9.95 -5.39 2.81
C VAL A 15 10.68 -6.22 1.74
N GLY A 16 11.31 -5.53 0.78
CA GLY A 16 12.01 -6.16 -0.35
C GLY A 16 12.21 -5.21 -1.53
N PRO A 17 12.74 -5.71 -2.67
CA PRO A 17 13.05 -4.90 -3.84
C PRO A 17 11.80 -4.60 -4.69
N TYR A 18 10.80 -3.96 -4.09
CA TYR A 18 9.59 -3.50 -4.76
C TYR A 18 9.15 -2.12 -4.27
N SER A 19 8.19 -1.50 -4.96
CA SER A 19 7.61 -0.19 -4.61
C SER A 19 6.14 -0.35 -4.22
N GLN A 20 5.61 0.53 -3.36
CA GLN A 20 4.19 0.49 -2.99
C GLN A 20 3.29 0.67 -4.22
N ALA A 21 3.67 1.59 -5.11
CA ALA A 21 3.17 1.65 -6.47
C ALA A 21 4.21 2.28 -7.41
N ILE A 22 4.01 2.09 -8.71
CA ILE A 22 4.70 2.83 -9.78
C ILE A 22 3.66 3.60 -10.58
N ASP A 23 3.81 4.92 -10.63
CA ASP A 23 3.03 5.77 -11.51
C ASP A 23 3.77 5.99 -12.84
N THR A 24 3.05 5.76 -13.93
CA THR A 24 3.53 5.94 -15.31
C THR A 24 3.01 7.21 -15.96
N GLY A 25 2.20 8.00 -15.26
CA GLY A 25 1.50 9.20 -15.72
C GLY A 25 0.13 8.92 -16.36
N SER A 26 -0.06 7.73 -16.94
CA SER A 26 -1.36 7.28 -17.49
C SER A 26 -1.98 6.13 -16.72
N PHE A 27 -1.15 5.36 -16.02
CA PHE A 27 -1.58 4.23 -15.20
C PHE A 27 -0.78 4.20 -13.91
N LEU A 28 -1.46 3.79 -12.85
CA LEU A 28 -0.86 3.48 -11.57
C LEU A 28 -0.86 1.97 -11.36
N PHE A 29 0.32 1.38 -11.21
CA PHE A 29 0.48 -0.03 -10.88
C PHE A 29 0.74 -0.16 -9.38
N CYS A 30 -0.31 -0.49 -8.63
CA CYS A 30 -0.24 -0.68 -7.18
C CYS A 30 0.17 -2.12 -6.83
N SER A 31 1.12 -2.27 -5.91
CA SER A 31 1.48 -3.57 -5.35
C SER A 31 0.36 -4.12 -4.48
N GLY A 32 0.29 -5.45 -4.36
CA GLY A 32 -0.66 -6.11 -3.48
C GLY A 32 -0.53 -5.60 -2.05
N GLN A 33 -1.63 -5.11 -1.49
CA GLN A 33 -1.66 -4.64 -0.11
C GLN A 33 -2.12 -5.77 0.83
N VAL A 34 -1.55 -5.77 2.04
CA VAL A 34 -1.81 -6.75 3.09
C VAL A 34 -2.33 -6.06 4.35
N SER A 35 -2.91 -6.83 5.28
CA SER A 35 -3.47 -6.33 6.53
C SER A 35 -2.37 -6.05 7.58
N ILE A 36 -1.35 -5.30 7.20
CA ILE A 36 -0.32 -4.77 8.11
C ILE A 36 -0.72 -3.34 8.46
N ASP A 37 -0.69 -3.00 9.75
CA ASP A 37 -0.87 -1.63 10.19
C ASP A 37 0.44 -0.86 9.93
N PRO A 38 0.44 0.21 9.12
CA PRO A 38 1.66 0.93 8.78
C PRO A 38 2.28 1.69 9.96
N SER A 39 1.53 1.91 11.05
CA SER A 39 2.03 2.58 12.26
C SER A 39 2.77 1.63 13.20
N THR A 40 2.34 0.38 13.30
CA THR A 40 2.96 -0.63 14.18
C THR A 40 3.85 -1.61 13.43
N ASN A 41 3.69 -1.70 12.11
CA ASN A 41 4.28 -2.70 11.24
C ASN A 41 3.92 -4.15 11.63
N GLU A 42 2.77 -4.34 12.29
CA GLU A 42 2.25 -5.64 12.67
C GLU A 42 1.09 -6.08 11.79
N VAL A 43 0.98 -7.38 11.57
CA VAL A 43 -0.20 -7.97 10.90
C VAL A 43 -1.39 -7.92 11.85
N LEU A 44 -2.50 -7.33 11.41
CA LEU A 44 -3.77 -7.37 12.13
C LEU A 44 -4.28 -8.81 12.21
N LYS A 45 -4.33 -9.38 13.42
CA LYS A 45 -4.84 -10.74 13.70
C LYS A 45 -6.35 -10.75 14.00
N GLY A 46 -7.14 -10.06 13.18
CA GLY A 46 -8.59 -9.96 13.29
C GLY A 46 -9.34 -10.91 12.35
N SER A 47 -10.65 -10.72 12.25
CA SER A 47 -11.52 -11.37 11.26
C SER A 47 -11.14 -10.97 9.82
N VAL A 48 -11.61 -11.75 8.85
CA VAL A 48 -11.43 -11.43 7.42
C VAL A 48 -11.97 -10.03 7.08
N VAL A 49 -13.10 -9.64 7.69
CA VAL A 49 -13.73 -8.33 7.46
C VAL A 49 -12.80 -7.20 7.90
N GLU A 50 -12.21 -7.31 9.09
CA GLU A 50 -11.30 -6.30 9.63
C GLU A 50 -9.99 -6.24 8.83
N GLN A 51 -9.44 -7.40 8.45
CA GLN A 51 -8.26 -7.47 7.60
C GLN A 51 -8.52 -6.84 6.22
N THR A 52 -9.67 -7.14 5.59
CA THR A 52 -10.07 -6.53 4.32
C THR A 52 -10.22 -5.02 4.45
N ALA A 53 -10.85 -4.53 5.52
CA ALA A 53 -10.98 -3.10 5.75
C ALA A 53 -9.61 -2.41 5.86
N LEU A 54 -8.66 -3.02 6.56
CA LEU A 54 -7.28 -2.51 6.65
C LEU A 54 -6.55 -2.55 5.30
N VAL A 55 -6.69 -3.63 4.54
CA VAL A 55 -6.14 -3.73 3.16
C VAL A 55 -6.68 -2.59 2.29
N MET A 56 -8.00 -2.34 2.31
CA MET A 56 -8.60 -1.25 1.54
C MET A 56 -8.12 0.13 1.99
N LYS A 57 -7.92 0.33 3.30
CA LYS A 57 -7.33 1.56 3.84
C LYS A 57 -5.88 1.76 3.37
N ASN A 58 -5.08 0.69 3.35
CA ASN A 58 -3.70 0.73 2.86
C ASN A 58 -3.66 1.05 1.36
N ILE A 59 -4.53 0.44 0.54
CA ILE A 59 -4.69 0.80 -0.88
C ILE A 59 -5.02 2.29 -1.02
N GLY A 60 -6.00 2.79 -0.25
CA GLY A 60 -6.36 4.21 -0.26
C GLY A 60 -5.19 5.12 0.14
N GLY A 61 -4.34 4.69 1.06
CA GLY A 61 -3.12 5.40 1.45
C GLY A 61 -2.13 5.55 0.30
N VAL A 62 -1.92 4.49 -0.49
CA VAL A 62 -1.08 4.52 -1.70
C VAL A 62 -1.71 5.40 -2.78
N LEU A 63 -3.01 5.25 -3.06
CA LEU A 63 -3.73 6.01 -4.08
C LEU A 63 -3.78 7.52 -3.78
N SER A 64 -3.84 7.91 -2.50
CA SER A 64 -3.86 9.34 -2.11
C SER A 64 -2.51 10.04 -2.27
N GLN A 65 -1.43 9.26 -2.37
CA GLN A 65 -0.07 9.79 -2.51
C GLN A 65 0.40 9.83 -3.97
N ALA A 66 -0.11 8.92 -4.79
CA ALA A 66 0.13 8.88 -6.23
C ALA A 66 -0.50 10.10 -6.92
#